data_AF-A0A967AFJ8-F1
#
_entry.id   AF-A0A967AFJ8-F1
#
_cell.length_a   1.000
_cell.length_b   1.000
_cell.length_c   1.000
_cell.angle_alpha   90.00
_cell.angle_beta   90.00
_cell.angle_gamma   90.00
#
_symmetry.space_group_name_H-M   'P 1'
#
loop_
_entity.id
_entity.type
_entity.pdbx_description
1 polymer ?
#
loop_
_entity_poly.entity_id
_entity_poly.type
_entity_poly.pdbx_seq_one_letter_code
_entity_poly.pdbx_strand_id
1 'polypeptide(L)' 'MNDHPQNGSIRRVMVGTDRSKTADHAVLWAARFAERYGAELFVVQVILPQHPSTTEFGASEQTRAAAANDELTAFVRQI' A
#
# COMPACT_ATOMS: atom_id res chain seq x y z
N MET A 1 -41.08 -4.15 2.24
CA MET A 1 -40.04 -3.38 2.94
C MET A 1 -39.31 -4.32 3.85
N ASN A 2 -38.08 -4.69 3.50
CA ASN A 2 -37.13 -5.39 4.37
C ASN A 2 -35.73 -5.12 3.79
N ASP A 3 -35.28 -3.86 3.87
CA ASP A 3 -33.88 -3.50 3.63
C ASP A 3 -33.05 -4.04 4.79
N HIS A 4 -32.66 -5.31 4.69
CA HIS A 4 -31.53 -5.81 5.45
C HIS A 4 -30.30 -5.11 4.86
N PRO A 5 -29.43 -4.47 5.65
CA PRO A 5 -28.16 -3.98 5.14
C PRO A 5 -27.46 -5.19 4.53
N GLN A 6 -27.35 -5.20 3.20
CA GLN A 6 -26.59 -6.21 2.47
C GLN A 6 -25.23 -6.29 3.16
N ASN A 7 -24.91 -7.44 3.76
CA ASN A 7 -23.65 -7.68 4.46
C ASN A 7 -22.52 -7.14 3.58
N GLY A 8 -21.96 -5.99 3.96
CA GLY A 8 -21.21 -5.15 3.03
C GLY A 8 -20.02 -5.92 2.50
N SER A 9 -20.06 -6.29 1.21
CA SER A 9 -18.94 -7.00 0.61
C SER A 9 -17.68 -6.13 0.73
N ILE A 10 -16.59 -6.74 1.19
CA ILE A 10 -15.30 -6.06 1.26
C ILE A 10 -14.87 -5.79 -0.18
N ARG A 11 -14.79 -4.52 -0.58
CA ARG A 11 -14.44 -4.12 -1.95
C ARG A 11 -13.00 -3.68 -2.12
N ARG A 12 -12.36 -3.24 -1.03
CA ARG A 12 -10.98 -2.72 -1.04
C ARG A 12 -10.26 -3.15 0.23
N VAL A 13 -9.02 -3.56 0.07
CA VAL A 13 -8.10 -3.97 1.13
C VAL A 13 -6.85 -3.13 1.01
N MET A 14 -6.40 -2.51 2.11
CA MET A 14 -5.15 -1.76 2.14
C MET A 14 -4.19 -2.40 3.13
N VAL A 15 -2.92 -2.45 2.76
CA VAL A 15 -1.83 -2.91 3.63
C VAL A 15 -0.64 -1.97 3.53
N GLY A 16 -0.09 -1.59 4.69
CA GLY A 16 1.15 -0.83 4.78
C GLY A 16 2.37 -1.75 4.74
N THR A 17 3.44 -1.33 4.08
CA THR A 17 4.74 -2.00 4.14
C THR A 17 5.87 -1.01 4.37
N ASP A 18 6.78 -1.38 5.26
CA ASP A 18 8.10 -0.77 5.45
C ASP A 18 9.22 -1.60 4.80
N ARG A 19 8.86 -2.61 3.99
CA ARG A 19 9.75 -3.60 3.37
C ARG A 19 10.51 -4.49 4.36
N SER A 20 10.05 -4.59 5.60
CA SER A 20 10.56 -5.59 6.54
C SER A 20 9.98 -6.99 6.25
N LYS A 21 10.68 -8.05 6.67
CA LYS A 21 10.18 -9.43 6.54
C LYS A 21 8.82 -9.65 7.19
N THR A 22 8.54 -8.96 8.30
CA THR A 22 7.24 -9.03 8.96
C THR A 22 6.16 -8.36 8.11
N ALA A 23 6.47 -7.25 7.45
CA ALA A 23 5.56 -6.60 6.52
C ALA A 23 5.30 -7.46 5.27
N ASP A 24 6.28 -8.24 4.79
CA ASP A 24 6.07 -9.18 3.68
C ASP A 24 4.97 -10.18 4.00
N HIS A 25 4.96 -10.74 5.22
CA HIS A 25 3.89 -11.62 5.68
C HIS A 25 2.52 -10.92 5.72
N ALA A 26 2.48 -9.64 6.10
CA ALA A 26 1.25 -8.84 6.09
C ALA A 26 0.74 -8.61 4.67
N VAL A 27 1.62 -8.29 3.72
CA VAL A 27 1.27 -8.13 2.30
C VAL A 27 0.70 -9.42 1.72
N LEU A 28 1.37 -10.56 1.96
CA LEU A 28 0.90 -11.87 1.51
C LEU A 28 -0.46 -12.25 2.13
N TRP A 29 -0.67 -11.92 3.39
CA TRP A 29 -1.97 -12.13 4.04
C TRP A 29 -3.05 -11.26 3.41
N ALA A 30 -2.78 -9.98 3.19
CA ALA A 30 -3.73 -9.04 2.60
C ALA A 30 -4.09 -9.40 1.16
N ALA A 31 -3.14 -9.92 0.38
CA ALA A 31 -3.39 -10.43 -0.97
C ALA A 31 -4.38 -11.60 -0.98
N ARG A 32 -4.14 -12.62 -0.15
CA ARG A 32 -5.08 -13.76 0.00
C ARG A 32 -6.44 -13.32 0.53
N PHE A 33 -6.46 -12.33 1.41
CA PHE A 33 -7.70 -11.77 1.94
C PHE A 33 -8.47 -11.04 0.83
N ALA A 34 -7.82 -10.19 0.06
CA ALA A 34 -8.43 -9.49 -1.06
C ALA A 34 -8.98 -10.47 -2.11
N GLU A 35 -8.20 -11.48 -2.48
CA GLU A 35 -8.61 -12.56 -3.39
C GLU A 35 -9.88 -13.27 -2.91
N ARG A 36 -9.95 -13.65 -1.63
CA ARG A 36 -11.11 -14.33 -1.03
C ARG A 36 -12.41 -13.54 -1.16
N TYR A 37 -12.33 -12.21 -1.09
CA TYR A 37 -13.50 -11.33 -1.16
C TYR A 37 -13.72 -10.70 -2.53
N GLY A 38 -12.87 -11.01 -3.53
CA GLY A 38 -12.89 -10.33 -4.83
C GLY A 38 -12.64 -8.81 -4.70
N ALA A 39 -11.85 -8.41 -3.71
CA ALA A 39 -11.55 -7.03 -3.40
C ALA A 39 -10.29 -6.53 -4.12
N GLU A 40 -10.22 -5.23 -4.36
CA GLU A 40 -9.02 -4.56 -4.87
C GLU A 40 -7.98 -4.41 -3.74
N LEU A 41 -6.71 -4.74 -4.01
CA LEU A 41 -5.61 -4.59 -3.06
C LEU A 41 -4.81 -3.31 -3.31
N PHE A 42 -4.62 -2.53 -2.25
CA PHE A 42 -3.74 -1.36 -2.22
C PHE A 42 -2.57 -1.64 -1.28
N VAL A 43 -1.35 -1.67 -1.83
CA VAL A 43 -0.12 -1.74 -1.03
C VAL A 43 0.45 -0.33 -0.91
N VAL A 44 0.68 0.13 0.31
CA VAL A 44 1.12 1.49 0.60
C VAL A 44 2.46 1.45 1.31
N GLN A 45 3.41 2.23 0.81
CA GLN A 45 4.66 2.51 1.52
C GLN A 45 4.70 3.99 1.91
N VAL A 46 5.04 4.27 3.16
CA VAL A 46 5.28 5.63 3.65
C VAL A 46 6.79 5.89 3.59
N ILE A 47 7.18 6.94 2.88
CA ILE A 47 8.57 7.38 2.78
C ILE A 47 8.70 8.66 3.61
N LEU A 48 9.54 8.60 4.64
CA LEU A 48 9.80 9.76 5.49
C LEU A 48 10.87 10.64 4.80
N PRO A 49 10.59 11.94 4.59
CA PRO A 49 11.61 12.86 4.08
C PRO A 49 12.71 13.04 5.13
N GLN A 50 13.97 13.14 4.68
CA GLN A 50 15.12 13.41 5.56
C GLN A 50 15.39 14.91 5.66
N HIS A 51 14.87 15.70 4.71
CA HIS A 51 15.06 17.14 4.65
C HIS A 51 13.71 17.90 4.64
N PRO A 52 13.66 19.14 5.17
CA PRO A 52 12.48 19.98 5.04
C PRO A 52 12.14 20.23 3.57
N SER A 53 10.86 20.21 3.23
CA SER A 53 10.35 20.38 1.86
C SER A 53 10.68 21.74 1.24
N THR A 54 11.04 22.74 2.04
CA THR A 54 11.46 24.08 1.59
C THR A 54 12.91 24.14 1.11
N THR A 55 13.65 23.02 1.18
CA THR A 55 15.04 22.91 0.71
C THR A 55 15.10 22.23 -0.65
N GLU A 56 16.15 22.49 -1.43
CA GLU A 56 16.39 21.77 -2.68
C GLU A 56 16.47 20.25 -2.48
N PHE A 57 17.06 19.81 -1.36
CA PHE A 57 17.10 18.40 -0.98
C PHE A 57 15.70 17.82 -0.75
N GLY A 58 14.83 18.51 0.01
CA GLY A 58 13.46 18.08 0.24
C GLY A 58 12.60 18.07 -1.03
N ALA A 59 12.79 19.03 -1.95
CA ALA A 59 12.13 19.02 -3.25
C ALA A 59 12.56 17.81 -4.12
N SER A 60 13.83 17.44 -4.06
CA SER A 60 14.36 16.23 -4.72
C SER A 60 13.78 14.95 -4.11
N GLU A 61 13.68 14.87 -2.78
CA GLU A 61 13.07 13.74 -2.07
C GLU A 61 11.60 13.53 -2.46
N GLN A 62 10.83 14.61 -2.65
CA GLN A 62 9.44 14.50 -3.09
C GLN A 62 9.32 13.89 -4.49
N THR A 63 10.24 14.25 -5.40
CA THR A 63 10.31 13.64 -6.74
C THR A 63 10.65 12.15 -6.65
N ARG A 64 11.62 11.79 -5.79
CA ARG A 64 11.97 10.38 -5.54
C ARG A 64 10.82 9.59 -4.93
N ALA A 65 10.07 10.18 -4.01
CA ALA A 65 8.90 9.54 -3.41
C ALA A 65 7.82 9.24 -4.46
N ALA A 66 7.62 10.13 -5.45
CA ALA A 66 6.71 9.88 -6.56
C ALA A 66 7.20 8.71 -7.46
N ALA A 67 8.52 8.63 -7.73
CA ALA A 67 9.11 7.53 -8.49
C ALA A 67 9.11 6.19 -7.73
N ALA A 68 9.11 6.21 -6.40
CA ALA A 68 9.17 5.02 -5.55
C ALA A 68 7.94 4.10 -5.68
N ASN A 69 6.85 4.56 -6.29
CA ASN A 69 5.68 3.72 -6.56
C ASN A 69 5.98 2.58 -7.54
N ASP A 70 6.82 2.84 -8.56
CA ASP A 70 7.24 1.81 -9.52
C ASP A 70 8.14 0.77 -8.84
N GLU A 71 9.03 1.23 -7.96
CA GLU A 71 9.86 0.34 -7.14
C GLU A 71 9.04 -0.51 -6.17
N LEU A 72 8.03 0.09 -5.53
CA LEU A 72 7.11 -0.63 -4.65
C LEU A 72 6.34 -1.71 -5.43
N THR A 73 5.90 -1.40 -6.65
CA THR A 73 5.24 -2.36 -7.53
C THR A 73 6.17 -3.52 -7.88
N ALA A 74 7.43 -3.23 -8.23
CA ALA A 74 8.43 -4.25 -8.54
C ALA A 74 8.73 -5.14 -7.33
N PHE A 75 8.89 -4.54 -6.15
CA PHE A 75 9.12 -5.26 -4.89
C PHE A 75 7.95 -6.20 -4.56
N VAL A 76 6.71 -5.71 -4.58
CA VAL A 76 5.52 -6.52 -4.24
C VAL A 76 5.34 -7.71 -5.19
N ARG A 77 5.76 -7.59 -6.46
CA ARG A 77 5.73 -8.71 -7.43
C ARG A 77 6.76 -9.80 -7.17
N GLN A 78 7.75 -9.55 -6.32
CA GLN A 78 8.84 -10.48 -6.00
C GLN A 78 8.65 -11.18 -4.65
N ILE A 79 7.69 -10.73 -3.84
CA ILE A 79 7.28 -11.36 -2.57
C ILE A 79 6.27 -12.47 -2.87
#